data_AF-A0A511HG31-F1
#
_entry.id   AF-A0A511HG31-F1
#
_cell.length_a   1.000
_cell.length_b   1.000
_cell.length_c   1.000
_cell.angle_alpha   90.00
_cell.angle_beta   90.00
_cell.angle_gamma   90.00
#
_symmetry.space_group_name_H-M   'P 1'
#
loop_
_entity.id
_entity.type
_entity.pdbx_description
1 polymer ?
#
loop_
_entity_poly.entity_id
_entity_poly.type
_entity_poly.pdbx_seq_one_letter_code
_entity_poly.pdbx_strand_id
1 'polypeptide(L)'
;MTTMGRGFWKWGLLTLALVGCGGVLGDEAEDEPMLTLEGTLQNTASSELGSADRLRAALLWDTWPKAVVDCIVQGTTPGGFANCQRLSPKSSFHHPGVEVQVDGRFPNTFSMPLRRLPEPGALMGEEGSWLGVAHVLAYVDGNGNRKLDRVSNEATSSTDIVVGFQEGFSEDSTETSSIVYREGALHPIFNKMFPNCPEVPQGYSVLTVRYTSTSEECFLKTRKVDLNIILEAQEAFQELACVQPNALVLIDTVRASTQGPPPPGSTQRCGTYVYAASRLEQVLYVNPHPERFCSTANTVAYTLRDYWDGTWDDRDSPPSWWPCPVTTP
;
A
#
# COMPACT_ATOMS: atom_id res chain seq x y z
N MET A 1 -22.22 -79.06 16.51
CA MET A 1 -20.90 -79.63 16.88
C MET A 1 -19.85 -78.76 16.21
N THR A 2 -19.33 -77.72 16.88
CA THR A 2 -18.09 -77.70 17.72
C THR A 2 -16.85 -77.85 16.84
N THR A 3 -15.87 -76.94 16.75
CA THR A 3 -15.11 -76.13 17.76
C THR A 3 -14.36 -74.99 17.03
N MET A 4 -14.40 -73.71 17.42
CA MET A 4 -13.58 -72.97 18.42
C MET A 4 -12.03 -73.09 18.36
N GLY A 5 -11.38 -71.91 18.26
CA GLY A 5 -9.99 -71.61 18.65
C GLY A 5 -9.57 -70.23 18.08
N ARG A 6 -9.80 -69.06 18.72
CA ARG A 6 -9.12 -68.39 19.87
C ARG A 6 -7.65 -67.96 19.65
N GLY A 7 -7.42 -66.65 19.83
CA GLY A 7 -6.14 -66.00 20.22
C GLY A 7 -5.69 -64.94 19.22
N PHE A 8 -5.19 -63.74 19.57
CA PHE A 8 -4.82 -63.15 20.86
C PHE A 8 -4.65 -61.61 20.68
N TRP A 9 -4.78 -60.91 21.80
CA TRP A 9 -4.75 -59.46 22.07
C TRP A 9 -3.63 -58.54 21.48
N LYS A 10 -4.03 -57.26 21.29
CA LYS A 10 -3.39 -55.96 21.66
C LYS A 10 -1.86 -55.82 21.59
N TRP A 11 -1.37 -54.81 20.85
CA TRP A 11 -0.83 -53.51 21.34
C TRP A 11 -0.12 -52.78 20.19
N GLY A 12 -0.45 -51.49 20.02
CA GLY A 12 0.44 -50.39 19.61
C GLY A 12 1.22 -50.45 18.29
N LEU A 13 0.91 -49.53 17.38
CA LEU A 13 1.93 -48.66 16.79
C LEU A 13 1.31 -47.37 16.26
N LEU A 14 1.70 -46.28 16.92
CA LEU A 14 1.55 -44.90 16.50
C LEU A 14 2.75 -44.60 15.59
N THR A 15 2.51 -44.22 14.34
CA THR A 15 3.48 -43.56 13.45
C THR A 15 2.66 -42.74 12.45
N LEU A 16 2.37 -41.48 12.74
CA LEU A 16 3.11 -40.29 12.26
C LEU A 16 3.40 -40.27 10.75
N ALA A 17 2.63 -39.42 10.07
CA ALA A 17 3.09 -38.27 9.29
C ALA A 17 3.99 -38.44 8.06
N LEU A 18 3.49 -37.83 6.98
CA LEU A 18 4.18 -37.12 5.89
C LEU A 18 4.92 -37.98 4.84
N VAL A 19 4.49 -37.87 3.58
CA VAL A 19 5.19 -37.17 2.47
C VAL A 19 4.40 -37.41 1.16
N GLY A 20 4.17 -36.34 0.38
CA GLY A 20 3.66 -36.38 -1.00
C GLY A 20 2.69 -35.22 -1.29
N CYS A 21 3.11 -33.96 -1.24
CA CYS A 21 3.66 -33.19 -2.39
C CYS A 21 2.87 -33.34 -3.70
N GLY A 22 2.20 -32.27 -4.11
CA GLY A 22 1.97 -31.96 -5.53
C GLY A 22 0.77 -32.64 -6.19
N GLY A 23 -0.39 -32.65 -5.53
CA GLY A 23 -1.64 -32.87 -6.22
C GLY A 23 -2.01 -31.62 -7.02
N VAL A 24 -1.81 -31.69 -8.34
CA VAL A 24 -2.34 -30.73 -9.32
C VAL A 24 -3.86 -30.67 -9.12
N LEU A 25 -4.34 -29.66 -8.39
CA LEU A 25 -5.75 -29.31 -8.36
C LEU A 25 -6.03 -28.54 -9.65
N GLY A 26 -6.76 -29.20 -10.54
CA GLY A 26 -7.29 -28.60 -11.76
C GLY A 26 -8.24 -27.45 -11.46
N ASP A 27 -8.48 -26.65 -12.49
CA ASP A 27 -9.29 -25.43 -12.60
C ASP A 27 -10.79 -25.55 -12.18
N GLU A 28 -11.18 -26.51 -11.34
CA GLU A 28 -12.60 -26.78 -10.99
C GLU A 28 -12.87 -26.92 -9.48
N ALA A 29 -12.13 -26.19 -8.63
CA ALA A 29 -12.56 -25.90 -7.26
C ALA A 29 -12.82 -24.39 -7.13
N GLU A 30 -14.03 -23.95 -7.50
CA GLU A 30 -14.54 -22.63 -7.09
C GLU A 30 -14.87 -22.65 -5.59
N ASP A 31 -13.84 -22.71 -4.74
CA ASP A 31 -13.98 -22.65 -3.29
C ASP A 31 -14.67 -21.35 -2.84
N GLU A 32 -15.40 -21.44 -1.72
CA GLU A 32 -15.98 -20.29 -1.01
C GLU A 32 -14.91 -19.20 -0.82
N PRO A 33 -15.21 -17.92 -1.12
CA PRO A 33 -14.20 -16.87 -1.03
C PRO A 33 -13.66 -16.74 0.40
N MET A 34 -12.33 -16.66 0.54
CA MET A 34 -11.65 -16.50 1.82
C MET A 34 -12.03 -15.16 2.50
N LEU A 35 -12.33 -14.14 1.68
CA LEU A 35 -12.89 -12.86 2.06
C LEU A 35 -13.73 -12.34 0.89
N THR A 36 -14.83 -11.66 1.16
CA THR A 36 -15.55 -10.91 0.12
C THR A 36 -15.60 -9.45 0.52
N LEU A 37 -14.96 -8.60 -0.29
CA LEU A 37 -15.07 -7.15 -0.15
C LEU A 37 -16.25 -6.71 -0.98
N GLU A 38 -17.24 -6.12 -0.34
CA GLU A 38 -18.34 -5.47 -1.03
C GLU A 38 -18.26 -3.98 -0.77
N GLY A 39 -18.89 -3.17 -1.60
CA GLY A 39 -18.73 -1.75 -1.45
C GLY A 39 -19.48 -0.92 -2.45
N THR A 40 -19.49 0.39 -2.19
CA THR A 40 -20.09 1.38 -3.09
C THR A 40 -19.02 2.28 -3.66
N LEU A 41 -19.17 2.62 -4.94
CA LEU A 41 -18.40 3.64 -5.63
C LEU A 41 -19.15 4.96 -5.44
N GLN A 42 -18.66 5.82 -4.55
CA GLN A 42 -19.25 7.11 -4.26
C GLN A 42 -18.56 8.19 -5.09
N ASN A 43 -19.34 9.03 -5.75
CA ASN A 43 -18.81 10.13 -6.55
C ASN A 43 -18.91 11.42 -5.74
N THR A 44 -17.79 12.11 -5.50
CA THR A 44 -17.75 13.36 -4.73
C THR A 44 -18.01 14.60 -5.61
N ALA A 45 -18.02 14.46 -6.94
CA ALA A 45 -18.35 15.54 -7.87
C ALA A 45 -19.11 14.99 -9.08
N SER A 46 -19.63 15.85 -9.96
CA SER A 46 -20.33 15.50 -11.20
C SER A 46 -19.40 14.89 -12.26
N SER A 47 -18.68 13.82 -11.91
CA SER A 47 -17.88 13.06 -12.85
C SER A 47 -18.86 12.23 -13.68
N GLU A 48 -19.37 12.79 -14.78
CA GLU A 48 -19.87 12.02 -15.90
C GLU A 48 -18.67 11.28 -16.51
N LEU A 49 -18.17 10.28 -15.80
CA LEU A 49 -17.31 9.27 -16.38
C LEU A 49 -18.18 8.57 -17.43
N GLY A 50 -18.11 9.03 -18.68
CA GLY A 50 -18.68 8.39 -19.87
C GLY A 50 -18.10 7.00 -20.17
N SER A 51 -17.54 6.37 -19.14
CA SER A 51 -16.75 5.16 -19.07
C SER A 51 -17.21 4.30 -17.88
N ALA A 52 -18.46 4.46 -17.43
CA ALA A 52 -19.04 3.62 -16.39
C ALA A 52 -18.85 2.13 -16.71
N ASP A 53 -19.09 1.68 -17.95
CA ASP A 53 -18.85 0.28 -18.37
C ASP A 53 -17.39 -0.21 -18.25
N ARG A 54 -16.43 0.71 -18.15
CA ARG A 54 -14.99 0.45 -18.02
C ARG A 54 -14.44 0.66 -16.61
N LEU A 55 -15.23 1.20 -15.69
CA LEU A 55 -14.79 1.39 -14.32
C LEU A 55 -14.70 0.02 -13.60
N ARG A 56 -13.59 -0.19 -12.89
CA ARG A 56 -13.20 -1.43 -12.19
C ARG A 56 -12.64 -1.07 -10.81
N ALA A 57 -12.48 -2.06 -9.95
CA ALA A 57 -11.70 -1.92 -8.73
C ALA A 57 -10.54 -2.92 -8.72
N ALA A 58 -9.53 -2.72 -7.87
CA ALA A 58 -8.39 -3.63 -7.71
C ALA A 58 -7.81 -3.52 -6.29
N LEU A 59 -7.06 -4.53 -5.87
CA LEU A 59 -6.22 -4.44 -4.68
C LEU A 59 -4.85 -3.86 -5.02
N LEU A 60 -4.47 -2.83 -4.29
CA LEU A 60 -3.12 -2.28 -4.26
C LEU A 60 -2.42 -2.80 -3.00
N TRP A 61 -1.41 -3.65 -3.16
CA TRP A 61 -0.60 -4.16 -2.06
C TRP A 61 0.51 -3.19 -1.70
N ASP A 62 0.64 -2.86 -0.42
CA ASP A 62 1.75 -2.09 0.13
C ASP A 62 2.90 -3.04 0.46
N THR A 63 4.04 -2.80 -0.18
CA THR A 63 5.22 -3.62 0.02
C THR A 63 6.47 -2.77 0.11
N TRP A 64 7.30 -3.07 1.10
CA TRP A 64 8.55 -2.35 1.35
C TRP A 64 9.75 -3.27 1.16
N PRO A 65 10.87 -2.74 0.63
CA PRO A 65 12.10 -3.52 0.56
C PRO A 65 12.54 -4.01 1.94
N LYS A 66 13.13 -5.21 1.99
CA LYS A 66 13.53 -5.85 3.26
C LYS A 66 14.36 -4.95 4.17
N ALA A 67 15.29 -4.17 3.63
CA ALA A 67 16.10 -3.24 4.42
C ALA A 67 15.26 -2.18 5.17
N VAL A 68 14.16 -1.72 4.57
CA VAL A 68 13.22 -0.79 5.20
C VAL A 68 12.42 -1.51 6.27
N VAL A 69 11.88 -2.70 5.96
CA VAL A 69 11.14 -3.54 6.91
C VAL A 69 11.99 -3.86 8.15
N ASP A 70 13.22 -4.33 7.95
CA ASP A 70 14.15 -4.69 9.03
C ASP A 70 14.45 -3.47 9.90
N CYS A 71 14.66 -2.29 9.29
CA CYS A 71 14.87 -1.04 10.03
C CYS A 71 13.63 -0.64 10.86
N ILE A 72 12.43 -0.71 10.30
CA ILE A 72 11.17 -0.38 10.99
C ILE A 72 10.98 -1.29 12.21
N VAL A 73 11.23 -2.59 12.04
CA VAL A 73 11.11 -3.58 13.12
C VAL A 73 12.11 -3.29 14.25
N GLN A 74 13.34 -2.90 13.91
CA GLN A 74 14.40 -2.57 14.87
C GLN A 74 14.23 -1.19 15.53
N GLY A 75 13.53 -0.25 14.87
CA GLY A 75 13.35 1.12 15.35
C GLY A 75 12.50 1.24 16.62
N THR A 76 12.89 2.12 17.54
CA THR A 76 12.26 2.27 18.88
C THR A 76 11.30 3.45 19.01
N THR A 77 11.17 4.33 18.01
CA THR A 77 10.32 5.54 18.11
C THR A 77 9.54 5.84 16.82
N PRO A 78 8.41 6.58 16.90
CA PRO A 78 7.59 6.96 15.74
C PRO A 78 8.32 7.75 14.64
N GLY A 79 9.40 8.47 14.98
CA GLY A 79 10.28 9.13 14.00
C GLY A 79 11.18 8.16 13.21
N GLY A 80 11.29 6.91 13.66
CA GLY A 80 12.15 5.89 13.04
C GLY A 80 11.63 5.37 11.70
N PHE A 81 10.31 5.30 11.51
CA PHE A 81 9.71 4.80 10.26
C PHE A 81 10.25 5.50 9.03
N ALA A 82 10.39 6.80 9.18
CA ALA A 82 10.59 7.65 8.05
C ALA A 82 12.11 7.85 7.80
N ASN A 83 12.94 7.69 8.84
CA ASN A 83 14.38 7.38 8.68
C ASN A 83 14.61 6.05 7.94
N CYS A 84 13.82 5.02 8.25
CA CYS A 84 13.93 3.74 7.57
C CYS A 84 13.53 3.82 6.10
N GLN A 85 12.60 4.71 5.74
CA GLN A 85 12.20 4.94 4.34
C GLN A 85 13.34 5.53 3.50
N ARG A 86 14.27 6.31 4.08
CA ARG A 86 15.51 6.76 3.39
C ARG A 86 16.41 5.61 2.93
N LEU A 87 16.34 4.43 3.58
CA LEU A 87 17.15 3.27 3.20
C LEU A 87 16.70 2.64 1.89
N SER A 88 15.54 3.04 1.36
CA SER A 88 15.09 2.53 0.08
C SER A 88 15.79 3.26 -1.07
N PRO A 89 16.47 2.54 -1.98
CA PRO A 89 16.80 3.09 -3.28
C PRO A 89 15.55 3.61 -4.01
N LYS A 90 15.74 4.62 -4.87
CA LYS A 90 14.70 5.20 -5.75
C LYS A 90 13.93 4.15 -6.57
N SER A 91 14.51 2.96 -6.74
CA SER A 91 13.99 1.86 -7.54
C SER A 91 13.48 0.66 -6.73
N SER A 92 13.38 0.77 -5.40
CA SER A 92 13.26 -0.42 -4.53
C SER A 92 11.89 -0.70 -3.95
N PHE A 93 10.87 0.08 -4.30
CA PHE A 93 9.49 -0.28 -3.95
C PHE A 93 8.89 -1.16 -5.02
N HIS A 94 9.19 -2.45 -4.93
CA HIS A 94 8.50 -3.43 -5.74
C HIS A 94 7.12 -3.67 -5.12
N HIS A 95 6.08 -3.11 -5.73
CA HIS A 95 4.73 -3.65 -5.56
C HIS A 95 4.63 -4.76 -6.61
N PRO A 96 4.59 -6.04 -6.25
CA PRO A 96 4.14 -7.03 -7.21
C PRO A 96 2.66 -6.76 -7.45
N GLY A 97 2.34 -6.51 -8.72
CA GLY A 97 0.96 -6.45 -9.16
C GLY A 97 0.43 -7.87 -9.13
N VAL A 98 -0.23 -8.25 -8.05
CA VAL A 98 -1.03 -9.48 -8.04
C VAL A 98 -2.46 -9.09 -8.27
N GLU A 99 -2.90 -9.43 -9.47
CA GLU A 99 -4.23 -9.19 -9.99
C GLU A 99 -5.20 -10.18 -9.34
N VAL A 100 -5.97 -9.72 -8.35
CA VAL A 100 -7.22 -10.40 -8.01
C VAL A 100 -8.28 -9.94 -9.00
N GLN A 101 -8.92 -10.88 -9.69
CA GLN A 101 -10.02 -10.58 -10.62
C GLN A 101 -11.12 -9.82 -9.87
N VAL A 102 -11.48 -8.65 -10.37
CA VAL A 102 -12.54 -7.81 -9.80
C VAL A 102 -13.71 -7.72 -10.76
N ASP A 103 -14.79 -8.41 -10.41
CA ASP A 103 -16.05 -8.30 -11.12
C ASP A 103 -16.84 -7.10 -10.55
N GLY A 104 -16.37 -5.89 -10.86
CA GLY A 104 -17.13 -4.67 -10.65
C GLY A 104 -18.28 -4.60 -11.65
N ARG A 105 -19.48 -5.02 -11.27
CA ARG A 105 -20.69 -4.87 -12.11
C ARG A 105 -21.57 -3.74 -11.61
N PHE A 106 -21.90 -2.85 -12.55
CA PHE A 106 -22.82 -1.72 -12.41
C PHE A 106 -24.24 -2.19 -12.08
N PRO A 107 -25.00 -1.41 -11.29
CA PRO A 107 -24.73 -0.03 -10.85
C PRO A 107 -23.91 0.09 -9.53
N ASN A 108 -23.05 1.11 -9.45
CA ASN A 108 -22.27 1.71 -8.33
C ASN A 108 -21.83 0.84 -7.14
N THR A 109 -21.83 -0.47 -7.26
CA THR A 109 -21.34 -1.39 -6.24
C THR A 109 -20.27 -2.29 -6.82
N PHE A 110 -19.33 -2.71 -5.99
CA PHE A 110 -18.38 -3.75 -6.36
C PHE A 110 -18.52 -4.93 -5.39
N SER A 111 -18.19 -6.12 -5.90
CA SER A 111 -18.01 -7.32 -5.09
C SER A 111 -16.70 -7.97 -5.56
N MET A 112 -15.77 -8.14 -4.62
CA MET A 112 -14.44 -8.67 -4.86
C MET A 112 -14.23 -9.91 -4.00
N PRO A 113 -14.46 -11.11 -4.55
CA PRO A 113 -14.18 -12.36 -3.86
C PRO A 113 -12.67 -12.67 -3.89
N LEU A 114 -12.02 -12.64 -2.73
CA LEU A 114 -10.62 -13.03 -2.58
C LEU A 114 -10.54 -14.55 -2.44
N ARG A 115 -10.22 -15.23 -3.54
CA ARG A 115 -10.14 -16.71 -3.60
C ARG A 115 -8.72 -17.26 -3.61
N ARG A 116 -7.72 -16.41 -3.88
CA ARG A 116 -6.31 -16.81 -4.00
C ARG A 116 -5.47 -16.11 -2.95
N LEU A 117 -4.40 -16.78 -2.53
CA LEU A 117 -3.38 -16.17 -1.69
C LEU A 117 -2.67 -15.04 -2.46
N PRO A 118 -2.19 -13.99 -1.77
CA PRO A 118 -1.32 -13.01 -2.41
C PRO A 118 -0.05 -13.70 -2.92
N GLU A 119 0.53 -13.23 -4.03
CA GLU A 119 1.84 -13.75 -4.45
C GLU A 119 2.91 -13.42 -3.41
N PRO A 120 3.97 -14.24 -3.31
CA PRO A 120 5.00 -14.05 -2.29
C PRO A 120 5.63 -12.65 -2.28
N GLY A 121 5.75 -12.02 -3.44
CA GLY A 121 6.32 -10.67 -3.52
C GLY A 121 5.44 -9.62 -2.84
N ALA A 122 4.14 -9.87 -2.62
CA ALA A 122 3.18 -8.90 -2.07
C ALA A 122 3.15 -8.91 -0.55
N LEU A 123 3.98 -9.78 0.04
CA LEU A 123 4.06 -10.02 1.46
C LEU A 123 5.40 -9.50 1.97
N MET A 124 5.34 -8.87 3.14
CA MET A 124 6.50 -8.49 3.93
C MET A 124 6.76 -9.56 4.98
N GLY A 125 8.02 -9.93 5.15
CA GLY A 125 8.45 -10.87 6.18
C GLY A 125 9.33 -11.98 5.66
N GLU A 126 9.20 -13.15 6.28
CA GLU A 126 10.01 -14.34 6.01
C GLU A 126 9.23 -15.63 6.26
N GLU A 127 9.81 -16.78 5.91
CA GLU A 127 9.16 -18.08 6.04
C GLU A 127 8.57 -18.30 7.45
N GLY A 128 7.26 -18.56 7.51
CA GLY A 128 6.53 -18.76 8.76
C GLY A 128 6.02 -17.47 9.42
N SER A 129 6.27 -16.30 8.85
CA SER A 129 5.81 -15.01 9.35
C SER A 129 5.67 -14.00 8.19
N TRP A 130 4.56 -14.08 7.47
CA TRP A 130 4.26 -13.18 6.35
C TRP A 130 3.07 -12.28 6.65
N LEU A 131 3.19 -11.01 6.25
CA LEU A 131 2.15 -10.00 6.35
C LEU A 131 1.99 -9.29 5.01
N GLY A 132 0.78 -9.31 4.46
CA GLY A 132 0.37 -8.45 3.35
C GLY A 132 -0.56 -7.37 3.86
N VAL A 133 -0.39 -6.14 3.37
CA VAL A 133 -1.31 -5.03 3.60
C VAL A 133 -1.73 -4.50 2.24
N ALA A 134 -3.03 -4.29 2.03
CA ALA A 134 -3.56 -3.79 0.78
C ALA A 134 -4.73 -2.84 0.98
N HIS A 135 -5.02 -2.10 -0.08
CA HIS A 135 -6.10 -1.14 -0.17
C HIS A 135 -6.90 -1.36 -1.46
N VAL A 136 -8.18 -0.98 -1.46
CA VAL A 136 -8.97 -1.04 -2.69
C VAL A 136 -8.85 0.28 -3.45
N LEU A 137 -8.57 0.20 -4.74
CA LEU A 137 -8.64 1.34 -5.65
C LEU A 137 -9.70 1.12 -6.72
N ALA A 138 -10.12 2.20 -7.39
CA ALA A 138 -10.92 2.16 -8.60
C ALA A 138 -10.15 2.73 -9.79
N TYR A 139 -10.29 2.10 -10.96
CA TYR A 139 -9.62 2.51 -12.19
C TYR A 139 -10.52 2.35 -13.41
N VAL A 140 -10.24 3.14 -14.44
CA VAL A 140 -10.84 3.02 -15.76
C VAL A 140 -9.97 2.10 -16.61
N ASP A 141 -10.53 0.96 -17.01
CA ASP A 141 -9.92 -0.03 -17.90
C ASP A 141 -9.90 0.50 -19.35
N GLY A 142 -8.74 0.95 -19.79
CA GLY A 142 -8.54 1.62 -21.07
C GLY A 142 -8.54 0.66 -22.26
N ASN A 143 -8.05 -0.56 -22.07
CA ASN A 143 -7.86 -1.55 -23.14
C ASN A 143 -8.82 -2.76 -23.07
N GLY A 144 -9.65 -2.84 -22.03
CA GLY A 144 -10.67 -3.88 -21.86
C GLY A 144 -10.14 -5.21 -21.31
N ASN A 145 -8.89 -5.26 -20.83
CA ASN A 145 -8.27 -6.51 -20.34
C ASN A 145 -8.73 -6.90 -18.92
N ARG A 146 -9.53 -6.03 -18.25
CA ARG A 146 -10.07 -6.21 -16.89
C ARG A 146 -9.00 -6.34 -15.81
N LYS A 147 -7.83 -5.77 -16.04
CA LYS A 147 -6.68 -5.77 -15.14
C LYS A 147 -6.15 -4.34 -15.08
N LEU A 148 -5.49 -3.99 -13.97
CA LEU A 148 -4.82 -2.70 -13.87
C LEU A 148 -3.43 -2.81 -14.50
N ASP A 149 -3.27 -2.22 -15.67
CA ASP A 149 -1.99 -2.10 -16.35
C ASP A 149 -1.12 -1.04 -15.67
N ARG A 150 -0.03 -1.50 -15.07
CA ARG A 150 0.96 -0.58 -14.50
C ARG A 150 1.92 -0.06 -15.56
N VAL A 151 2.31 1.20 -15.44
CA VAL A 151 3.24 1.86 -16.37
C VAL A 151 4.58 2.18 -15.73
N SER A 152 5.66 2.17 -16.50
CA SER A 152 6.98 2.60 -16.01
C SER A 152 6.94 4.05 -15.49
N ASN A 153 7.79 4.38 -14.52
CA ASN A 153 7.96 5.76 -14.02
C ASN A 153 8.45 6.77 -15.08
N GLU A 154 8.89 6.26 -16.24
CA GLU A 154 9.29 7.08 -17.38
C GLU A 154 8.16 7.29 -18.40
N ALA A 155 6.99 6.68 -18.18
CA ALA A 155 5.86 6.80 -19.09
C ALA A 155 5.31 8.23 -19.13
N THR A 156 4.90 8.67 -20.31
CA THR A 156 4.25 9.96 -20.55
C THR A 156 2.72 9.85 -20.61
N SER A 157 2.19 8.64 -20.50
CA SER A 157 0.75 8.35 -20.46
C SER A 157 0.50 7.01 -19.78
N SER A 158 -0.72 6.79 -19.30
CA SER A 158 -1.18 5.48 -18.83
C SER A 158 -2.38 4.99 -19.63
N THR A 159 -2.40 3.68 -19.91
CA THR A 159 -3.55 3.01 -20.56
C THR A 159 -4.75 3.03 -19.62
N ASP A 160 -4.52 2.63 -18.37
CA ASP A 160 -5.51 2.63 -17.31
C ASP A 160 -5.30 3.83 -16.40
N ILE A 161 -6.40 4.39 -15.89
CA ILE A 161 -6.34 5.57 -15.03
C ILE A 161 -7.02 5.21 -13.72
N VAL A 162 -6.26 5.28 -12.62
CA VAL A 162 -6.83 5.16 -11.27
C VAL A 162 -7.60 6.46 -10.99
N VAL A 163 -8.89 6.31 -10.66
CA VAL A 163 -9.87 7.41 -10.52
C VAL A 163 -10.54 7.45 -9.16
N GLY A 164 -10.14 6.56 -8.26
CA GLY A 164 -10.68 6.53 -6.91
C GLY A 164 -9.89 5.61 -6.01
N PHE A 165 -10.07 5.82 -4.72
CA PHE A 165 -9.43 5.03 -3.70
C PHE A 165 -10.39 4.80 -2.55
N GLN A 166 -10.18 3.73 -1.79
CA GLN A 166 -10.99 3.44 -0.62
C GLN A 166 -11.13 4.68 0.28
N GLU A 167 -12.34 4.88 0.80
CA GLU A 167 -12.63 5.89 1.81
C GLU A 167 -11.64 5.71 2.97
N GLY A 168 -11.10 6.82 3.46
CA GLY A 168 -10.16 6.78 4.55
C GLY A 168 -8.68 6.94 4.20
N PHE A 169 -8.35 6.98 2.91
CA PHE A 169 -6.98 7.13 2.45
C PHE A 169 -6.48 8.59 2.42
N SER A 170 -7.38 9.57 2.38
CA SER A 170 -7.02 10.99 2.48
C SER A 170 -6.47 11.34 3.87
N GLU A 171 -5.53 12.27 3.96
CA GLU A 171 -4.89 12.70 5.22
C GLU A 171 -5.87 13.22 6.28
N ASP A 172 -7.02 13.75 5.88
CA ASP A 172 -8.05 14.28 6.78
C ASP A 172 -9.07 13.22 7.22
N SER A 173 -8.88 11.94 6.86
CA SER A 173 -9.84 10.91 7.21
C SER A 173 -9.80 10.59 8.70
N THR A 174 -10.99 10.38 9.27
CA THR A 174 -11.15 9.92 10.65
C THR A 174 -11.23 8.40 10.73
N GLU A 175 -11.15 7.68 9.61
CA GLU A 175 -11.26 6.24 9.55
C GLU A 175 -10.50 5.70 8.34
N THR A 176 -9.59 4.75 8.53
CA THR A 176 -8.83 4.10 7.46
C THR A 176 -9.00 2.58 7.56
N SER A 177 -9.40 1.94 6.48
CA SER A 177 -9.43 0.47 6.39
C SER A 177 -8.23 -0.07 5.63
N SER A 178 -7.72 -1.24 6.02
CA SER A 178 -6.68 -1.98 5.32
C SER A 178 -7.08 -3.44 5.21
N ILE A 179 -6.90 -4.02 4.04
CA ILE A 179 -7.00 -5.45 3.81
C ILE A 179 -5.69 -6.07 4.27
N VAL A 180 -5.74 -6.96 5.24
CA VAL A 180 -4.57 -7.58 5.83
C VAL A 180 -4.61 -9.08 5.55
N TYR A 181 -3.51 -9.62 5.03
CA TYR A 181 -3.28 -11.06 4.94
C TYR A 181 -2.17 -11.45 5.90
N ARG A 182 -2.42 -12.47 6.73
CA ARG A 182 -1.41 -13.04 7.64
C ARG A 182 -1.21 -14.52 7.33
N GLU A 183 0.05 -14.92 7.20
CA GLU A 183 0.46 -16.32 7.14
C GLU A 183 1.43 -16.65 8.27
N GLY A 184 1.15 -17.71 9.01
CA GLY A 184 1.99 -18.14 10.13
C GLY A 184 1.90 -17.24 11.35
N ALA A 185 3.06 -16.95 11.95
CA ALA A 185 3.19 -16.02 13.07
C ALA A 185 2.90 -14.58 12.62
N LEU A 186 2.49 -13.72 13.56
CA LEU A 186 2.27 -12.31 13.25
C LEU A 186 3.62 -11.60 13.06
N HIS A 187 3.86 -11.07 11.87
CA HIS A 187 5.10 -10.36 11.59
C HIS A 187 5.23 -9.10 12.47
N PRO A 188 6.39 -8.84 13.11
CA PRO A 188 6.56 -7.72 14.05
C PRO A 188 6.24 -6.34 13.46
N ILE A 189 6.34 -6.19 12.14
CA ILE A 189 5.97 -4.95 11.44
C ILE A 189 4.50 -4.58 11.65
N PHE A 190 3.60 -5.55 11.88
CA PHE A 190 2.19 -5.27 12.13
C PHE A 190 2.04 -4.36 13.35
N ASN A 191 2.71 -4.66 14.46
CA ASN A 191 2.65 -3.85 15.68
C ASN A 191 3.33 -2.49 15.53
N LYS A 192 4.13 -2.30 14.48
CA LYS A 192 4.71 -1.00 14.14
C LYS A 192 3.72 -0.16 13.34
N MET A 193 3.00 -0.78 12.39
CA MET A 193 2.01 -0.12 11.55
C MET A 193 0.69 0.15 12.29
N PHE A 194 0.31 -0.76 13.18
CA PHE A 194 -0.98 -0.78 13.87
C PHE A 194 -0.77 -1.03 15.39
N PRO A 195 -0.04 -0.14 16.09
CA PRO A 195 0.43 -0.38 17.46
C PRO A 195 -0.68 -0.58 18.49
N ASN A 196 -1.87 -0.04 18.22
CA ASN A 196 -3.02 -0.07 19.13
C ASN A 196 -4.06 -1.14 18.72
N CYS A 197 -3.79 -1.90 17.67
CA CYS A 197 -4.77 -2.84 17.13
C CYS A 197 -4.58 -4.27 17.65
N PRO A 198 -5.68 -5.03 17.77
CA PRO A 198 -5.61 -6.45 18.11
C PRO A 198 -4.89 -7.25 17.02
N GLU A 199 -4.32 -8.39 17.40
CA GLU A 199 -3.68 -9.30 16.45
C GLU A 199 -4.69 -9.74 15.38
N VAL A 200 -4.28 -9.65 14.11
CA VAL A 200 -5.05 -10.18 12.98
C VAL A 200 -5.00 -11.71 12.97
N PRO A 201 -6.12 -12.40 12.65
CA PRO A 201 -6.13 -13.85 12.49
C PRO A 201 -5.37 -14.28 11.22
N GLN A 202 -5.10 -15.58 11.09
CA GLN A 202 -4.52 -16.12 9.85
C GLN A 202 -5.50 -15.99 8.67
N GLY A 203 -4.96 -15.81 7.47
CA GLY A 203 -5.72 -15.55 6.26
C GLY A 203 -6.04 -14.07 6.07
N TYR A 204 -7.11 -13.80 5.33
CA TYR A 204 -7.56 -12.45 5.02
C TYR A 204 -8.43 -11.86 6.14
N SER A 205 -8.22 -10.57 6.40
CA SER A 205 -9.04 -9.77 7.30
C SER A 205 -9.09 -8.32 6.79
N VAL A 206 -10.06 -7.56 7.27
CA VAL A 206 -10.10 -6.11 7.12
C VAL A 206 -9.91 -5.50 8.50
N LEU A 207 -8.83 -4.74 8.65
CA LEU A 207 -8.55 -3.92 9.81
C LEU A 207 -9.03 -2.50 9.53
N THR A 208 -9.82 -1.91 10.40
CA THR A 208 -10.26 -0.53 10.29
C THR A 208 -9.80 0.23 11.51
N VAL A 209 -9.05 1.30 11.29
CA VAL A 209 -8.53 2.20 12.32
C VAL A 209 -9.37 3.46 12.28
N ARG A 210 -10.04 3.79 13.37
CA ARG A 210 -10.81 5.03 13.51
C ARG A 210 -10.08 5.98 14.46
N TYR A 211 -9.81 7.18 13.97
CA TYR A 211 -9.20 8.25 14.74
C TYR A 211 -10.28 9.13 15.35
N THR A 212 -10.30 9.20 16.68
CA THR A 212 -11.09 10.18 17.42
C THR A 212 -10.17 11.32 17.88
N SER A 213 -10.74 12.40 18.42
CA SER A 213 -9.96 13.50 18.99
C SER A 213 -9.07 13.08 20.17
N THR A 214 -9.31 11.90 20.76
CA THR A 214 -8.64 11.44 21.99
C THR A 214 -8.08 10.02 21.94
N SER A 215 -8.39 9.25 20.90
CA SER A 215 -8.03 7.83 20.83
C SER A 215 -7.97 7.30 19.39
N GLU A 216 -7.37 6.12 19.26
CA GLU A 216 -7.41 5.28 18.07
C GLU A 216 -8.21 4.02 18.42
N GLU A 217 -9.23 3.69 17.62
CA GLU A 217 -10.05 2.50 17.79
C GLU A 217 -9.85 1.55 16.61
N CYS A 218 -9.59 0.27 16.88
CA CYS A 218 -9.37 -0.73 15.83
C CYS A 218 -10.51 -1.76 15.76
N PHE A 219 -10.98 -2.02 14.54
CA PHE A 219 -12.03 -3.00 14.26
C PHE A 219 -11.52 -4.05 13.27
N LEU A 220 -11.74 -5.33 13.59
CA LEU A 220 -11.36 -6.45 12.73
C LEU A 220 -12.60 -7.17 12.18
N LYS A 221 -12.59 -7.44 10.88
CA LYS A 221 -13.61 -8.24 10.18
C LYS A 221 -12.94 -9.29 9.30
N THR A 222 -13.51 -10.49 9.17
CA THR A 222 -12.85 -11.66 8.52
C THR A 222 -13.71 -12.37 7.47
N ARG A 223 -14.80 -11.76 7.02
CA ARG A 223 -15.74 -12.38 6.06
C ARG A 223 -16.20 -11.40 4.99
N LYS A 224 -17.47 -11.01 5.06
CA LYS A 224 -18.07 -10.01 4.21
C LYS A 224 -17.90 -8.65 4.86
N VAL A 225 -17.22 -7.75 4.14
CA VAL A 225 -16.90 -6.43 4.63
C VAL A 225 -17.29 -5.40 3.60
N ASP A 226 -18.08 -4.43 4.04
CA ASP A 226 -18.44 -3.27 3.24
C ASP A 226 -17.31 -2.22 3.33
N LEU A 227 -16.76 -1.84 2.18
CA LEU A 227 -15.76 -0.79 1.99
C LEU A 227 -16.25 0.19 0.94
N ASN A 228 -16.31 1.48 1.26
CA ASN A 228 -16.61 2.49 0.25
C ASN A 228 -15.34 2.88 -0.50
N ILE A 229 -15.48 3.19 -1.79
CA ILE A 229 -14.44 3.82 -2.59
C ILE A 229 -14.95 5.19 -3.00
N ILE A 230 -14.12 6.20 -2.77
CA ILE A 230 -14.38 7.57 -3.19
C ILE A 230 -13.73 7.76 -4.56
N LEU A 231 -14.56 8.11 -5.55
CA LEU A 231 -14.10 8.52 -6.87
C LEU A 231 -13.78 10.01 -6.83
N GLU A 232 -12.53 10.37 -7.13
CA GLU A 232 -12.04 11.74 -7.07
C GLU A 232 -11.00 12.00 -8.18
N ALA A 233 -11.03 13.20 -8.75
CA ALA A 233 -10.04 13.66 -9.73
C ALA A 233 -8.78 14.20 -9.02
N GLN A 234 -8.09 13.33 -8.28
CA GLN A 234 -6.83 13.67 -7.60
C GLN A 234 -5.63 13.11 -8.37
N GLU A 235 -4.65 13.97 -8.69
CA GLU A 235 -3.42 13.58 -9.41
C GLU A 235 -2.66 12.46 -8.69
N ALA A 236 -2.62 12.53 -7.34
CA ALA A 236 -2.01 11.49 -6.51
C ALA A 236 -2.63 10.10 -6.72
N PHE A 237 -3.94 10.03 -7.01
CA PHE A 237 -4.59 8.75 -7.31
C PHE A 237 -4.26 8.27 -8.71
N GLN A 238 -4.23 9.16 -9.70
CA GLN A 238 -3.90 8.80 -11.09
C GLN A 238 -2.51 8.17 -11.19
N GLU A 239 -1.55 8.66 -10.40
CA GLU A 239 -0.19 8.15 -10.35
C GLU A 239 -0.06 6.76 -9.69
N LEU A 240 -1.10 6.22 -9.04
CA LEU A 240 -1.09 4.86 -8.51
C LEU A 240 -1.02 3.78 -9.59
N ALA A 241 -1.22 4.13 -10.87
CA ALA A 241 -0.95 3.25 -12.00
C ALA A 241 0.55 3.06 -12.28
N CYS A 242 1.44 3.82 -11.66
CA CYS A 242 2.87 3.72 -11.91
C CYS A 242 3.48 2.45 -11.29
N VAL A 243 4.52 1.92 -11.91
CA VAL A 243 5.39 0.90 -11.32
C VAL A 243 6.23 1.65 -10.30
N GLN A 244 5.82 1.54 -9.02
CA GLN A 244 6.38 2.19 -7.82
C GLN A 244 5.78 3.56 -7.41
N PRO A 245 4.49 3.65 -7.02
CA PRO A 245 3.93 4.88 -6.50
C PRO A 245 3.74 4.81 -4.97
N ASN A 246 4.61 5.50 -4.24
CA ASN A 246 4.36 5.82 -2.84
C ASN A 246 4.45 7.36 -2.68
N ALA A 247 3.40 8.03 -3.16
CA ALA A 247 3.37 9.48 -3.38
C ALA A 247 3.62 10.29 -2.09
N LEU A 248 3.24 9.76 -0.93
CA LEU A 248 3.39 10.45 0.35
C LEU A 248 4.75 10.17 1.02
N VAL A 249 5.46 9.13 0.58
CA VAL A 249 6.55 8.58 1.38
C VAL A 249 7.95 8.84 0.81
N LEU A 250 8.08 9.08 -0.49
CA LEU A 250 9.38 8.93 -1.18
C LEU A 250 9.74 10.04 -2.15
N ILE A 251 9.37 11.27 -1.82
CA ILE A 251 9.98 12.39 -2.52
C ILE A 251 11.46 12.41 -2.11
N ASP A 252 12.38 12.42 -3.09
CA ASP A 252 13.82 12.42 -2.83
C ASP A 252 14.19 13.69 -2.05
N THR A 253 14.39 13.56 -0.73
CA THR A 253 14.78 14.69 0.11
C THR A 253 16.27 14.91 0.02
N VAL A 254 16.68 16.03 -0.53
CA VAL A 254 18.09 16.41 -0.66
C VAL A 254 18.33 17.74 0.02
N ARG A 255 19.39 17.83 0.82
CA ARG A 255 19.85 19.11 1.35
C ARG A 255 20.11 20.05 0.18
N ALA A 256 19.46 21.21 0.20
CA ALA A 256 19.50 22.15 -0.89
C ALA A 256 20.93 22.50 -1.29
N SER A 257 21.77 22.86 -0.31
CA SER A 257 23.13 23.38 -0.53
C SER A 257 24.10 22.45 -1.26
N THR A 258 23.82 21.14 -1.39
CA THR A 258 24.73 20.20 -2.06
C THR A 258 24.41 19.93 -3.53
N GLN A 259 23.21 20.26 -4.02
CA GLN A 259 22.73 19.89 -5.36
C GLN A 259 22.82 21.03 -6.40
N GLY A 260 23.08 22.27 -5.96
CA GLY A 260 23.02 23.45 -6.84
C GLY A 260 21.58 23.82 -7.24
N PRO A 261 21.39 24.86 -8.07
CA PRO A 261 20.06 25.29 -8.51
C PRO A 261 19.32 24.19 -9.29
N PRO A 262 17.97 24.17 -9.26
CA PRO A 262 17.18 23.25 -10.06
C PRO A 262 17.54 23.31 -11.56
N PRO A 263 17.51 22.18 -12.29
CA PRO A 263 17.90 22.13 -13.69
C PRO A 263 16.96 23.00 -14.56
N PRO A 264 17.47 23.63 -15.64
CA PRO A 264 16.63 24.39 -16.57
C PRO A 264 15.51 23.53 -17.16
N GLY A 265 14.30 24.11 -17.27
CA GLY A 265 13.12 23.42 -17.82
C GLY A 265 12.35 22.56 -16.81
N SER A 266 12.84 22.41 -15.58
CA SER A 266 12.08 21.78 -14.49
C SER A 266 10.85 22.60 -14.09
N THR A 267 9.80 21.91 -13.65
CA THR A 267 8.72 22.55 -12.89
C THR A 267 9.09 22.61 -11.42
N GLN A 268 8.73 23.71 -10.77
CA GLN A 268 9.15 24.03 -9.42
C GLN A 268 7.96 24.53 -8.63
N ARG A 269 7.77 24.00 -7.42
CA ARG A 269 6.70 24.39 -6.53
C ARG A 269 7.20 24.43 -5.08
N CYS A 270 7.08 25.59 -4.45
CA CYS A 270 7.24 25.69 -3.01
C CYS A 270 6.03 25.06 -2.31
N GLY A 271 6.29 24.24 -1.31
CA GLY A 271 5.26 23.63 -0.48
C GLY A 271 5.76 23.35 0.93
N THR A 272 4.90 22.74 1.73
CA THR A 272 5.26 22.26 3.06
C THR A 272 5.43 20.75 3.04
N TYR A 273 6.45 20.22 3.71
CA TYR A 273 6.65 18.78 3.80
C TYR A 273 5.49 18.11 4.57
N VAL A 274 5.10 16.91 4.13
CA VAL A 274 3.78 16.31 4.41
C VAL A 274 3.73 15.50 5.71
N TYR A 275 4.86 15.19 6.34
CA TYR A 275 4.81 14.35 7.54
C TYR A 275 4.34 15.09 8.79
N ALA A 276 3.49 14.40 9.56
CA ALA A 276 2.73 14.90 10.70
C ALA A 276 3.55 15.61 11.80
N ALA A 277 4.87 15.44 11.85
CA ALA A 277 5.71 16.05 12.88
C ALA A 277 6.14 17.50 12.58
N SER A 278 6.13 17.96 11.33
CA SER A 278 6.69 19.28 10.97
C SER A 278 5.93 20.02 9.87
N ARG A 279 4.61 20.19 10.03
CA ARG A 279 3.71 20.98 9.14
C ARG A 279 4.16 22.45 8.88
N LEU A 280 5.35 22.85 9.34
CA LEU A 280 5.94 24.18 9.24
C LEU A 280 7.16 24.26 8.30
N GLU A 281 7.69 23.12 7.83
CA GLU A 281 8.90 23.09 7.00
C GLU A 281 8.61 23.35 5.53
N GLN A 282 9.16 24.44 5.00
CA GLN A 282 9.11 24.81 3.59
C GLN A 282 10.13 24.00 2.79
N VAL A 283 9.67 23.39 1.70
CA VAL A 283 10.46 22.58 0.76
C VAL A 283 10.21 23.04 -0.66
N LEU A 284 11.21 22.84 -1.52
CA LEU A 284 11.08 23.07 -2.96
C LEU A 284 10.91 21.72 -3.66
N TYR A 285 9.72 21.47 -4.19
CA TYR A 285 9.46 20.35 -5.09
C TYR A 285 9.92 20.70 -6.50
N VAL A 286 10.75 19.85 -7.08
CA VAL A 286 11.31 20.02 -8.41
C VAL A 286 11.04 18.77 -9.22
N ASN A 287 10.27 18.90 -10.30
CA ASN A 287 10.12 17.84 -11.29
C ASN A 287 10.90 18.23 -12.57
N PRO A 288 12.03 17.57 -12.87
CA PRO A 288 12.83 17.83 -14.07
C PRO A 288 12.16 17.33 -15.37
N HIS A 289 11.13 16.48 -15.25
CA HIS A 289 10.41 15.87 -16.37
C HIS A 289 8.89 16.03 -16.19
N PRO A 290 8.36 17.27 -16.24
CA PRO A 290 6.93 17.54 -16.05
C PRO A 290 6.02 16.91 -17.10
N GLU A 291 6.58 16.49 -18.24
CA GLU A 291 5.86 15.79 -19.30
C GLU A 291 5.56 14.31 -19.00
N ARG A 292 6.15 13.74 -17.94
CA ARG A 292 5.91 12.36 -17.54
C ARG A 292 4.59 12.23 -16.78
N PHE A 293 3.87 11.14 -17.04
CA PHE A 293 2.62 10.80 -16.35
C PHE A 293 2.87 10.53 -14.86
N CYS A 294 3.94 9.80 -14.55
CA CYS A 294 4.36 9.50 -13.18
C CYS A 294 5.23 10.66 -12.65
N SER A 295 4.62 11.80 -12.36
CA SER A 295 5.34 13.05 -12.08
C SER A 295 5.98 13.05 -10.67
N THR A 296 5.29 12.53 -9.65
CA THR A 296 5.81 12.49 -8.26
C THR A 296 7.05 11.59 -8.15
N ALA A 297 7.10 10.47 -8.87
CA ALA A 297 8.27 9.57 -8.88
C ALA A 297 9.55 10.24 -9.42
N ASN A 298 9.40 11.28 -10.23
CA ASN A 298 10.49 12.07 -10.78
C ASN A 298 10.73 13.36 -9.99
N THR A 299 9.97 13.61 -8.91
CA THR A 299 10.06 14.84 -8.12
C THR A 299 11.13 14.71 -7.03
N VAL A 300 11.97 15.73 -6.92
CA VAL A 300 12.97 15.91 -5.86
C VAL A 300 12.48 17.00 -4.91
N ALA A 301 12.53 16.75 -3.60
CA ALA A 301 12.30 17.74 -2.57
C ALA A 301 13.65 18.28 -2.08
N TYR A 302 13.94 19.52 -2.42
CA TYR A 302 15.05 20.22 -1.83
C TYR A 302 14.62 20.77 -0.47
N THR A 303 15.48 20.64 0.53
CA THR A 303 15.19 20.94 1.94
C THR A 303 16.31 21.77 2.56
N LEU A 304 15.98 22.69 3.48
CA LEU A 304 16.97 23.49 4.24
C LEU A 304 17.26 22.94 5.64
N ARG A 305 16.36 22.14 6.20
CA ARG A 305 16.56 21.42 7.46
C ARG A 305 16.41 19.91 7.29
N ASP A 306 17.25 19.12 7.96
CA ASP A 306 17.06 17.66 8.00
C ASP A 306 15.80 17.35 8.80
N TYR A 307 14.74 16.93 8.13
CA TYR A 307 13.51 16.52 8.79
C TYR A 307 13.71 15.28 9.69
N TRP A 308 14.73 14.47 9.41
CA TRP A 308 14.95 13.16 10.04
C TRP A 308 15.67 13.23 11.37
N ASP A 309 16.66 14.11 11.48
CA ASP A 309 17.50 14.27 12.67
C ASP A 309 17.86 15.72 12.99
N GLY A 310 17.40 16.69 12.17
CA GLY A 310 17.72 18.11 12.33
C GLY A 310 19.19 18.45 12.15
N THR A 311 20.03 17.55 11.65
CA THR A 311 21.50 17.69 11.68
C THR A 311 22.02 18.86 10.86
N TRP A 312 21.30 19.25 9.81
CA TRP A 312 21.55 20.48 9.06
C TRP A 312 20.34 21.39 9.15
N ASP A 313 20.58 22.70 9.24
CA ASP A 313 19.58 23.76 9.25
C ASP A 313 20.20 25.02 8.62
N ASP A 314 19.99 25.17 7.32
CA ASP A 314 20.52 26.26 6.51
C ASP A 314 19.54 27.45 6.44
N ARG A 315 18.51 27.52 7.29
CA ARG A 315 17.45 28.55 7.20
C ARG A 315 17.97 29.97 7.46
N ASP A 316 18.95 30.14 8.33
CA ASP A 316 19.55 31.45 8.59
C ASP A 316 20.46 31.92 7.43
N SER A 317 20.82 31.02 6.51
CA SER A 317 21.68 31.31 5.36
C SER A 317 21.37 30.35 4.20
N PRO A 318 20.16 30.46 3.60
CA PRO A 318 19.75 29.56 2.54
C PRO A 318 20.63 29.77 1.29
N PRO A 319 20.79 28.74 0.43
CA PRO A 319 21.48 28.91 -0.84
C PRO A 319 20.89 30.06 -1.65
N SER A 320 21.74 30.82 -2.36
CA SER A 320 21.32 32.02 -3.09
C SER A 320 20.27 31.79 -4.18
N TRP A 321 20.12 30.55 -4.64
CA TRP A 321 19.13 30.13 -5.64
C TRP A 321 17.83 29.59 -5.02
N TRP A 322 17.73 29.50 -3.70
CA TRP A 322 16.54 28.99 -3.01
C TRP A 322 15.35 29.95 -3.19
N PRO A 323 14.25 29.53 -3.83
CA PRO A 323 13.16 30.43 -4.19
C PRO A 323 12.03 30.46 -3.14
N CYS A 324 12.01 29.52 -2.19
CA CYS A 324 10.89 29.40 -1.25
C CYS A 324 11.04 30.32 -0.04
N PRO A 325 9.93 30.88 0.47
CA PRO A 325 9.95 31.63 1.71
C PRO A 325 10.59 30.79 2.82
N VAL A 326 11.52 31.38 3.56
CA VAL A 326 12.12 30.71 4.71
C VAL A 326 11.30 31.07 5.94
N THR A 327 10.65 30.07 6.53
CA THR A 327 9.98 30.21 7.82
C THR A 327 10.98 29.91 8.94
N THR A 328 11.24 30.89 9.79
CA THR A 328 11.97 30.69 11.05
C THR A 328 11.18 29.73 11.94
N PRO A 329 11.85 28.87 12.73
CA PRO A 329 11.21 27.87 13.57
C PRO A 329 10.21 28.44 14.58
#